data_AF-A0A2T2UWJ9-F1
#
_entry.id   AF-A0A2T2UWJ9-F1
#
_cell.length_a   1.000
_cell.length_b   1.000
_cell.length_c   1.000
_cell.angle_alpha   90.00
_cell.angle_beta   90.00
_cell.angle_gamma   90.00
#
_symmetry.space_group_name_H-M   'P 1'
#
loop_
_entity.id
_entity.type
_entity.pdbx_description
1 polymer ?
#
loop_
_entity_poly.entity_id
_entity_poly.type
_entity_poly.pdbx_seq_one_letter_code
_entity_poly.pdbx_strand_id
1 'polypeptide(L)'
;MLDADQVASLSEAQETLLRRQEITREGPGCILRDVSTMLERVGDEGLRVSASRGAIYTKRLPDINEQLSHSLTTEYERLTQKAFPTVAGLNLLLRAAGLVRIDRTGSHPRMRLTDPVVASWRDLNPTEQYMSLLEAWLNRADEDAIFETSGRSPISGLVEMLTFIQDIPPTGWAPTDDDLDSMMRYQPGYAGLALMWLFGLVDLEHRGTAAGEPWRVDRIEPPAFGKTLLCR
;
A
#
# COMPACT_ATOMS: atom_id res chain seq x y z
N MET A 1 -1.69 -30.42 -5.50
CA MET A 1 -3.14 -30.21 -5.31
C MET A 1 -3.33 -30.19 -3.80
N LEU A 2 -3.40 -29.00 -3.20
CA LEU A 2 -3.75 -28.88 -1.78
C LEU A 2 -5.22 -29.25 -1.67
N ASP A 3 -5.57 -30.25 -0.88
CA ASP A 3 -6.96 -30.59 -0.60
C ASP A 3 -7.65 -29.36 0.01
N ALA A 4 -8.76 -28.94 -0.61
CA ALA A 4 -9.57 -27.83 -0.13
C ALA A 4 -10.10 -28.06 1.30
N ASP A 5 -10.09 -29.32 1.77
CA ASP A 5 -10.50 -29.74 3.10
C ASP A 5 -9.42 -29.55 4.19
N GLN A 6 -8.20 -29.11 3.84
CA GLN A 6 -7.17 -28.70 4.82
C GLN A 6 -7.11 -27.19 5.05
N VAL A 7 -8.15 -26.45 4.66
CA VAL A 7 -8.31 -25.06 5.07
C VAL A 7 -8.75 -25.06 6.54
N ALA A 8 -7.79 -24.94 7.46
CA ALA A 8 -8.07 -24.86 8.90
C ALA A 8 -9.18 -23.85 9.18
N SER A 9 -10.22 -24.29 9.90
CA SER A 9 -11.37 -23.47 10.26
C SER A 9 -10.94 -22.32 11.19
N LEU A 10 -11.58 -21.16 11.04
CA LEU A 10 -11.40 -20.05 11.97
C LEU A 10 -11.85 -20.47 13.38
N SER A 11 -11.17 -19.96 14.41
CA SER A 11 -11.66 -20.06 15.79
C SER A 11 -12.91 -19.19 15.99
N GLU A 12 -13.74 -19.52 16.98
CA GLU A 12 -14.94 -18.74 17.32
C GLU A 12 -14.61 -17.26 17.63
N ALA A 13 -13.44 -17.01 18.25
CA ALA A 13 -12.95 -15.66 18.52
C ALA A 13 -12.61 -14.90 17.22
N GLN A 14 -11.96 -15.55 16.26
CA GLN A 14 -11.64 -14.98 14.95
C GLN A 14 -12.92 -14.71 14.14
N GLU A 15 -13.87 -15.63 14.11
CA GLU A 15 -15.16 -15.42 13.45
C GLU A 15 -15.92 -14.24 14.06
N THR A 16 -15.97 -14.18 15.39
CA THR A 16 -16.65 -13.10 16.11
C THR A 16 -16.01 -11.75 15.81
N LEU A 17 -14.69 -11.69 15.76
CA LEU A 17 -13.95 -10.47 15.41
C LEU A 17 -14.29 -10.03 13.99
N LEU A 18 -14.19 -10.93 12.99
CA LEU A 18 -14.46 -10.59 11.60
C LEU A 18 -15.92 -10.17 11.37
N ARG A 19 -16.88 -10.83 12.03
CA ARG A 19 -18.31 -10.46 11.93
C ARG A 19 -18.63 -9.10 12.53
N ARG A 20 -17.84 -8.67 13.53
CA ARG A 20 -18.01 -7.37 14.20
C ARG A 20 -17.16 -6.27 13.58
N GLN A 21 -16.17 -6.62 12.77
CA GLN A 21 -15.31 -5.65 12.12
C GLN A 21 -16.13 -4.83 11.12
N GLU A 22 -16.37 -3.57 11.47
CA GLU A 22 -16.93 -2.61 10.54
C GLU A 22 -15.80 -2.05 9.66
N ILE A 23 -16.02 -2.04 8.35
CA ILE A 23 -15.16 -1.32 7.41
C ILE A 23 -15.81 0.03 7.14
N THR A 24 -15.07 1.09 7.39
CA THR A 24 -15.48 2.48 7.22
C THR A 24 -14.37 3.25 6.49
N ARG A 25 -14.65 4.52 6.17
CA ARG A 25 -13.63 5.40 5.58
C ARG A 25 -12.39 5.58 6.47
N GLU A 26 -12.55 5.47 7.79
CA GLU A 26 -11.50 5.74 8.79
C GLU A 26 -10.93 4.47 9.44
N GLY A 27 -11.35 3.28 9.02
CA GLY A 27 -10.89 2.03 9.65
C GLY A 27 -11.47 0.75 9.02
N PRO A 28 -10.74 -0.38 9.04
CA PRO A 28 -9.39 -0.58 9.56
C PRO A 28 -8.33 0.09 8.67
N GLY A 29 -7.33 0.68 9.33
CA GLY A 29 -6.38 1.57 8.66
C GLY A 29 -7.03 2.81 8.05
N CYS A 30 -6.35 3.46 7.12
CA CYS A 30 -6.79 4.70 6.48
C CYS A 30 -6.87 4.60 4.95
N ILE A 31 -6.79 3.38 4.39
CA ILE A 31 -6.66 3.16 2.94
C ILE A 31 -7.79 3.80 2.13
N LEU A 32 -9.05 3.71 2.57
CA LEU A 32 -10.19 4.26 1.83
C LEU A 32 -10.16 5.78 1.79
N ARG A 33 -9.81 6.40 2.92
CA ARG A 33 -9.60 7.84 3.01
C ARG A 33 -8.47 8.28 2.09
N ASP A 34 -7.32 7.63 2.17
CA ASP A 34 -6.11 8.02 1.42
C ASP A 34 -6.25 7.75 -0.09
N VAL A 35 -6.95 6.68 -0.49
CA VAL A 35 -7.35 6.46 -1.89
C VAL A 35 -8.27 7.57 -2.38
N SER A 36 -9.26 7.98 -1.58
CA SER A 36 -10.15 9.09 -1.94
C SER A 36 -9.38 10.39 -2.12
N THR A 37 -8.49 10.72 -1.18
CA THR A 37 -7.58 11.87 -1.28
C THR A 37 -6.77 11.81 -2.56
N MET A 38 -6.19 10.66 -2.91
CA MET A 38 -5.41 10.52 -4.13
C MET A 38 -6.24 10.68 -5.41
N LEU A 39 -7.46 10.15 -5.47
CA LEU A 39 -8.36 10.34 -6.61
C LEU A 39 -8.72 11.82 -6.80
N GLU A 40 -8.97 12.55 -5.71
CA GLU A 40 -9.19 14.00 -5.73
C GLU A 40 -7.95 14.76 -6.23
N ARG A 41 -6.74 14.34 -5.84
CA ARG A 41 -5.48 14.95 -6.30
C ARG A 41 -5.17 14.68 -7.76
N VAL A 42 -5.61 13.54 -8.30
CA VAL A 42 -5.54 13.26 -9.73
C VAL A 42 -6.47 14.20 -10.49
N GLY A 43 -7.75 14.25 -10.09
CA GLY A 43 -8.76 15.13 -10.68
C GLY A 43 -8.88 15.02 -12.21
N ASP A 44 -9.59 15.97 -12.82
CA ASP A 44 -9.86 15.96 -14.26
C ASP A 44 -8.61 16.30 -15.10
N GLU A 45 -7.75 17.16 -14.56
CA GLU A 45 -6.49 17.55 -15.23
C GLU A 45 -5.45 16.43 -15.25
N GLY A 46 -5.58 15.45 -14.36
CA GLY A 46 -4.60 14.41 -14.14
C GLY A 46 -3.32 14.91 -13.46
N LEU A 47 -2.57 13.98 -12.87
CA LEU A 47 -1.32 14.25 -12.18
C LEU A 47 -0.13 13.99 -13.12
N ARG A 48 0.83 14.92 -13.21
CA ARG A 48 2.04 14.72 -14.01
C ARG A 48 2.86 13.55 -13.45
N VAL A 49 3.31 12.67 -14.34
CA VAL A 49 4.16 11.52 -14.01
C VAL A 49 5.40 11.44 -14.90
N SER A 50 6.35 10.59 -14.52
CA SER A 50 7.53 10.27 -15.31
C SER A 50 7.16 9.51 -16.58
N ALA A 51 7.94 9.72 -17.65
CA ALA A 51 7.66 9.09 -18.94
C ALA A 51 8.00 7.60 -18.98
N SER A 52 8.99 7.16 -18.19
CA SER A 52 9.42 5.77 -18.14
C SER A 52 8.34 4.89 -17.52
N ARG A 53 8.10 5.04 -16.22
CA ARG A 53 7.28 4.12 -15.42
C ARG A 53 6.06 4.78 -14.76
N GLY A 54 5.78 6.05 -15.03
CA GLY A 54 4.60 6.72 -14.47
C GLY A 54 4.74 6.99 -12.96
N ALA A 55 5.96 7.21 -12.47
CA ALA A 55 6.19 7.69 -11.11
C ALA A 55 5.69 9.14 -10.98
N ILE A 56 5.08 9.49 -9.85
CA ILE A 56 4.56 10.85 -9.61
C ILE A 56 5.71 11.85 -9.65
N TYR A 57 5.48 12.97 -10.32
CA TYR A 57 6.50 14.00 -10.46
C TYR A 57 6.93 14.55 -9.10
N THR A 58 8.24 14.63 -8.89
CA THR A 58 8.88 14.84 -7.59
C THR A 58 8.38 16.09 -6.85
N LYS A 59 8.11 17.18 -7.59
CA LYS A 59 7.58 18.44 -7.04
C LYS A 59 6.17 18.33 -6.45
N ARG A 60 5.45 17.23 -6.69
CA ARG A 60 4.08 17.01 -6.17
C ARG A 60 4.07 16.08 -4.95
N LEU A 61 5.18 15.40 -4.68
CA LEU A 61 5.23 14.41 -3.60
C LEU A 61 5.00 15.03 -2.21
N PRO A 62 5.63 16.17 -1.84
CA PRO A 62 5.39 16.79 -0.52
C PRO A 62 3.92 17.18 -0.32
N ASP A 63 3.34 17.93 -1.26
CA ASP A 63 1.95 18.38 -1.17
C ASP A 63 0.95 17.22 -1.07
N ILE A 64 1.24 16.08 -1.72
CA ILE A 64 0.38 14.89 -1.65
C ILE A 64 0.55 14.22 -0.29
N ASN A 65 1.80 13.99 0.13
CA ASN A 65 2.13 13.33 1.39
C ASN A 65 1.52 14.04 2.61
N GLU A 66 1.54 15.38 2.64
CA GLU A 66 0.93 16.18 3.71
C GLU A 66 -0.59 15.99 3.86
N GLN A 67 -1.27 15.53 2.81
CA GLN A 67 -2.73 15.33 2.81
C GLN A 67 -3.12 13.89 3.14
N LEU A 68 -2.16 12.96 3.14
CA LEU A 68 -2.39 11.58 3.53
C LEU A 68 -2.47 11.45 5.05
N SER A 69 -3.16 10.42 5.50
CA SER A 69 -3.35 10.16 6.93
C SER A 69 -2.02 9.87 7.65
N HIS A 70 -1.08 9.26 6.93
CA HIS A 70 0.28 9.03 7.39
C HIS A 70 1.29 9.84 6.56
N SER A 71 1.32 11.14 6.84
CA SER A 71 2.34 12.04 6.31
C SER A 71 3.71 11.68 6.87
N LEU A 72 4.66 11.40 5.99
CA LEU A 72 6.05 11.16 6.37
C LEU A 72 6.82 12.47 6.25
N THR A 73 7.38 12.97 7.36
CA THR A 73 8.21 14.19 7.34
C THR A 73 9.46 13.94 6.53
N THR A 74 9.63 14.62 5.39
CA THR A 74 10.78 14.42 4.51
C THR A 74 11.71 15.63 4.47
N GLU A 75 12.96 15.46 4.87
CA GLU A 75 14.04 16.43 4.65
C GLU A 75 15.06 15.90 3.62
N TYR A 76 14.62 15.23 2.55
CA TYR A 76 15.54 14.72 1.52
C TYR A 76 16.06 15.82 0.60
N GLU A 77 17.38 15.82 0.33
CA GLU A 77 18.00 16.61 -0.73
C GLU A 77 17.45 16.27 -2.13
N ARG A 78 16.98 15.03 -2.32
CA ARG A 78 16.34 14.54 -3.56
C ARG A 78 15.03 13.83 -3.26
N LEU A 79 13.93 14.53 -3.54
CA LEU A 79 12.59 13.97 -3.43
C LEU A 79 12.36 12.95 -4.56
N THR A 80 12.46 11.66 -4.25
CA THR A 80 12.06 10.57 -5.16
C THR A 80 10.82 9.88 -4.60
N GLN A 81 10.03 9.18 -5.42
CA GLN A 81 8.84 8.49 -4.90
C GLN A 81 9.18 7.37 -3.89
N LYS A 82 10.43 6.84 -3.91
CA LYS A 82 10.91 5.88 -2.89
C LYS A 82 11.00 6.48 -1.49
N ALA A 83 11.23 7.79 -1.40
CA ALA A 83 11.21 8.53 -0.14
C ALA A 83 9.80 8.75 0.42
N PHE A 84 8.75 8.42 -0.35
CA PHE A 84 7.36 8.52 0.06
C PHE A 84 6.64 7.16 -0.09
N PRO A 85 6.96 6.16 0.76
CA PRO A 85 6.39 4.81 0.70
C PRO A 85 4.86 4.75 0.60
N THR A 86 4.13 5.61 1.34
CA THR A 86 2.66 5.69 1.28
C THR A 86 2.17 6.19 -0.09
N VAL A 87 2.78 7.25 -0.63
CA VAL A 87 2.48 7.78 -1.98
C VAL A 87 2.86 6.78 -3.06
N ALA A 88 3.95 6.03 -2.89
CA ALA A 88 4.36 4.94 -3.77
C ALA A 88 3.32 3.81 -3.79
N GLY A 89 2.94 3.33 -2.60
CA GLY A 89 1.92 2.29 -2.42
C GLY A 89 0.59 2.68 -3.04
N LEU A 90 0.12 3.92 -2.82
CA LEU A 90 -1.14 4.39 -3.39
C LEU A 90 -1.08 4.51 -4.92
N ASN A 91 0.03 5.00 -5.50
CA ASN A 91 0.21 5.00 -6.96
C ASN A 91 0.10 3.58 -7.54
N LEU A 92 0.77 2.62 -6.89
CA LEU A 92 0.73 1.21 -7.27
C LEU A 92 -0.69 0.67 -7.23
N LEU A 93 -1.36 0.89 -6.10
CA LEU A 93 -2.69 0.38 -5.83
C LEU A 93 -3.74 0.92 -6.79
N LEU A 94 -3.75 2.24 -7.03
CA LEU A 94 -4.70 2.87 -7.95
C LEU A 94 -4.56 2.32 -9.37
N ARG A 95 -3.33 2.02 -9.80
CA ARG A 95 -3.07 1.42 -11.11
C ARG A 95 -3.50 -0.04 -11.15
N ALA A 96 -3.19 -0.83 -10.13
CA ALA A 96 -3.60 -2.22 -10.01
C ALA A 96 -5.13 -2.38 -9.96
N ALA A 97 -5.83 -1.46 -9.30
CA ALA A 97 -7.29 -1.39 -9.23
C ALA A 97 -7.93 -0.84 -10.53
N GLY A 98 -7.14 -0.34 -11.47
CA GLY A 98 -7.63 0.26 -12.71
C GLY A 98 -8.33 1.61 -12.54
N LEU A 99 -8.31 2.19 -11.34
CA LEU A 99 -8.91 3.49 -11.02
C LEU A 99 -8.23 4.64 -11.76
N VAL A 100 -6.95 4.45 -12.11
CA VAL A 100 -6.18 5.41 -12.91
C VAL A 100 -5.46 4.72 -14.06
N ARG A 101 -5.16 5.50 -15.10
CA ARG A 101 -4.35 5.11 -16.25
C ARG A 101 -3.25 6.12 -16.51
N ILE A 102 -2.13 5.66 -17.07
CA ILE A 102 -1.06 6.56 -17.52
C ILE A 102 -1.33 6.95 -18.98
N ASP A 103 -1.82 8.17 -19.16
CA ASP A 103 -1.96 8.82 -20.44
C ASP A 103 -0.60 9.35 -20.90
N ARG A 104 -0.06 8.75 -21.96
CA ARG A 104 1.23 9.15 -22.57
C ARG A 104 1.04 10.02 -23.81
N THR A 105 -0.17 10.49 -24.07
CA THR A 105 -0.40 11.43 -25.17
C THR A 105 0.22 12.80 -24.81
N GLY A 106 0.96 13.39 -25.76
CA GLY A 106 1.64 14.68 -25.58
C GLY A 106 3.05 14.59 -24.99
N SER A 107 3.63 15.76 -24.67
CA SER A 107 5.02 15.88 -24.24
C SER A 107 5.27 15.46 -22.79
N HIS A 108 4.22 15.41 -21.96
CA HIS A 108 4.31 15.12 -20.54
C HIS A 108 3.23 14.13 -20.13
N PRO A 109 3.59 12.87 -19.87
CA PRO A 109 2.64 11.86 -19.42
C PRO A 109 1.93 12.25 -18.13
N ARG A 110 0.66 11.84 -18.02
CA ARG A 110 -0.21 12.12 -16.88
C ARG A 110 -0.91 10.86 -16.40
N MET A 111 -1.00 10.70 -15.09
CA MET A 111 -1.96 9.81 -14.46
C MET A 111 -3.33 10.46 -14.54
N ARG A 112 -4.30 9.80 -15.15
CA ARG A 112 -5.70 10.27 -15.25
C ARG A 112 -6.64 9.25 -14.65
N LEU A 113 -7.80 9.72 -14.20
CA LEU A 113 -8.90 8.85 -13.79
C LEU A 113 -9.37 7.98 -14.96
N THR A 114 -9.80 6.76 -14.63
CA THR A 114 -10.53 5.89 -15.55
C THR A 114 -12.01 6.04 -15.26
N ASP A 115 -12.66 7.02 -15.89
CA ASP A 115 -14.02 7.48 -15.49
C ASP A 115 -15.06 6.37 -15.30
N PRO A 116 -15.18 5.35 -16.18
CA PRO A 116 -16.15 4.28 -15.97
C PRO A 116 -15.87 3.44 -14.72
N VAL A 117 -14.58 3.19 -14.43
CA VAL A 117 -14.16 2.41 -13.26
C VAL A 117 -14.33 3.24 -11.99
N VAL A 118 -14.00 4.53 -12.03
CA VAL A 118 -14.18 5.45 -10.89
C VAL A 118 -15.66 5.66 -10.58
N ALA A 119 -16.54 5.71 -11.59
CA ALA A 119 -17.98 5.74 -11.38
C ALA A 119 -18.46 4.49 -10.65
N SER A 120 -18.11 3.30 -11.17
CA SER A 120 -18.46 2.03 -10.52
C SER A 120 -17.89 1.91 -9.11
N TRP A 121 -16.67 2.40 -8.87
CA TRP A 121 -16.02 2.43 -7.56
C TRP A 121 -16.79 3.27 -6.53
N ARG A 122 -17.33 4.42 -6.96
CA ARG A 122 -18.09 5.33 -6.09
C ARG A 122 -19.45 4.75 -5.66
N ASP A 123 -19.99 3.79 -6.41
CA ASP A 123 -21.24 3.12 -6.09
C ASP A 123 -21.07 1.96 -5.08
N LEU A 124 -19.84 1.52 -4.83
CA LEU A 124 -19.52 0.48 -3.85
C LEU A 124 -19.65 1.00 -2.42
N ASN A 125 -20.11 0.13 -1.51
CA ASN A 125 -20.05 0.42 -0.08
C ASN A 125 -18.59 0.32 0.44
N PRO A 126 -18.28 0.85 1.64
CA PRO A 126 -16.91 0.84 2.15
C PRO A 126 -16.26 -0.54 2.25
N THR A 127 -17.03 -1.58 2.59
CA THR A 127 -16.51 -2.95 2.66
C THR A 127 -16.11 -3.46 1.27
N GLU A 128 -16.96 -3.25 0.28
CA GLU A 128 -16.70 -3.62 -1.12
C GLU A 128 -15.51 -2.85 -1.69
N GLN A 129 -15.41 -1.56 -1.40
CA GLN A 129 -14.26 -0.74 -1.76
C GLN A 129 -12.96 -1.30 -1.17
N TYR A 130 -12.94 -1.54 0.14
CA TYR A 130 -11.76 -2.06 0.83
C TYR A 130 -11.32 -3.41 0.26
N MET A 131 -12.26 -4.34 0.09
CA MET A 131 -11.95 -5.68 -0.41
C MET A 131 -11.53 -5.66 -1.88
N SER A 132 -12.09 -4.78 -2.70
CA SER A 132 -11.68 -4.62 -4.11
C SER A 132 -10.24 -4.10 -4.23
N LEU A 133 -9.85 -3.15 -3.36
CA LEU A 133 -8.47 -2.67 -3.30
C LEU A 133 -7.52 -3.76 -2.81
N LEU A 134 -7.89 -4.48 -1.76
CA LEU A 134 -7.08 -5.56 -1.23
C LEU A 134 -6.89 -6.66 -2.29
N GLU A 135 -7.95 -7.07 -2.99
CA GLU A 135 -7.87 -8.01 -4.11
C GLU A 135 -6.94 -7.51 -5.22
N ALA A 136 -7.11 -6.24 -5.64
CA ALA A 136 -6.30 -5.64 -6.68
C ALA A 136 -4.82 -5.60 -6.30
N TRP A 137 -4.51 -5.26 -5.05
CA TRP A 137 -3.15 -5.26 -4.55
C TRP A 137 -2.54 -6.66 -4.57
N LEU A 138 -3.22 -7.64 -3.98
CA LEU A 138 -2.69 -9.00 -3.80
C LEU A 138 -2.49 -9.74 -5.13
N ASN A 139 -3.28 -9.43 -6.15
CA ASN A 139 -3.29 -10.16 -7.42
C ASN A 139 -2.66 -9.41 -8.60
N ARG A 140 -2.65 -8.07 -8.59
CA ARG A 140 -2.33 -7.27 -9.79
C ARG A 140 -1.27 -6.19 -9.56
N ALA A 141 -0.89 -5.92 -8.32
CA ALA A 141 0.14 -4.92 -8.06
C ALA A 141 1.52 -5.45 -8.46
N ASP A 142 2.22 -4.67 -9.26
CA ASP A 142 3.58 -4.93 -9.71
C ASP A 142 4.45 -3.69 -9.43
N GLU A 143 5.35 -3.78 -8.46
CA GLU A 143 6.23 -2.67 -8.10
C GLU A 143 7.15 -2.24 -9.26
N ASP A 144 7.48 -3.15 -10.18
CA ASP A 144 8.24 -2.82 -11.38
C ASP A 144 7.44 -1.92 -12.32
N ALA A 145 6.12 -1.84 -12.16
CA ALA A 145 5.31 -0.88 -12.89
C ALA A 145 5.63 0.58 -12.54
N ILE A 146 6.29 0.85 -11.41
CA ILE A 146 6.65 2.21 -10.92
C ILE A 146 8.16 2.39 -10.73
N PHE A 147 8.87 1.38 -10.23
CA PHE A 147 10.31 1.48 -9.92
C PHE A 147 11.16 0.77 -10.96
N GLU A 148 12.36 1.30 -11.26
CA GLU A 148 13.32 0.60 -12.14
C GLU A 148 13.86 -0.66 -11.47
N THR A 149 13.51 -1.81 -12.08
CA THR A 149 14.02 -3.16 -11.84
C THR A 149 14.30 -3.42 -10.37
N SER A 150 13.27 -3.79 -9.63
CA SER A 150 13.42 -4.18 -8.22
C SER A 150 14.23 -5.48 -8.06
N GLY A 151 14.45 -6.23 -9.16
CA GLY A 151 15.11 -7.53 -9.12
C GLY A 151 14.29 -8.57 -8.33
N ARG A 152 13.02 -8.26 -8.05
CA ARG A 152 12.15 -9.06 -7.20
C ARG A 152 11.61 -10.27 -7.94
N SER A 153 11.29 -11.27 -7.14
CA SER A 153 10.77 -12.55 -7.58
C SER A 153 9.42 -12.37 -8.28
N PRO A 154 9.08 -13.14 -9.34
CA PRO A 154 7.77 -13.10 -10.01
C PRO A 154 6.63 -13.67 -9.15
N ILE A 155 6.82 -13.73 -7.83
CA ILE A 155 5.88 -14.25 -6.85
C ILE A 155 4.80 -13.18 -6.63
N SER A 156 3.53 -13.59 -6.51
CA SER A 156 2.42 -12.63 -6.33
C SER A 156 2.56 -11.86 -5.01
N GLY A 157 2.12 -10.59 -5.00
CA GLY A 157 2.16 -9.73 -3.81
C GLY A 157 1.48 -10.35 -2.58
N LEU A 158 0.50 -11.24 -2.78
CA LEU A 158 -0.08 -12.07 -1.72
C LEU A 158 0.94 -12.94 -0.99
N VAL A 159 1.77 -13.67 -1.73
CA VAL A 159 2.75 -14.60 -1.12
C VAL A 159 3.86 -13.82 -0.42
N GLU A 160 4.30 -12.69 -1.00
CA GLU A 160 5.26 -11.79 -0.35
C GLU A 160 4.74 -11.29 0.99
N MET A 161 3.49 -10.79 1.00
CA MET A 161 2.85 -10.28 2.21
C MET A 161 2.64 -11.37 3.25
N LEU A 162 2.16 -12.56 2.86
CA LEU A 162 1.93 -13.66 3.80
C LEU A 162 3.24 -14.17 4.40
N THR A 163 4.30 -14.31 3.60
CA THR A 163 5.63 -14.72 4.07
C THR A 163 6.15 -13.72 5.08
N PHE A 164 6.09 -12.43 4.75
CA PHE A 164 6.54 -11.37 5.65
C PHE A 164 5.76 -11.36 6.97
N ILE A 165 4.44 -11.52 6.94
CA ILE A 165 3.63 -11.57 8.16
C ILE A 165 3.97 -12.78 9.04
N GLN A 166 4.27 -13.93 8.44
CA GLN A 166 4.67 -15.13 9.18
C GLN A 166 6.02 -14.95 9.89
N ASP A 167 6.90 -14.10 9.34
CA ASP A 167 8.20 -13.80 9.94
C ASP A 167 8.10 -12.76 11.08
N ILE A 168 6.99 -12.02 11.20
CA ILE A 168 6.77 -11.09 12.31
C ILE A 168 6.36 -11.89 13.57
N PRO A 169 7.09 -11.76 14.69
CA PRO A 169 6.69 -12.42 15.93
C PRO A 169 5.29 -11.97 16.37
N PRO A 170 4.49 -12.84 17.03
CA PRO A 170 3.14 -12.47 17.50
C PRO A 170 3.11 -11.25 18.43
N THR A 171 4.21 -10.98 19.12
CA THR A 171 4.44 -9.85 20.02
C THR A 171 4.94 -8.57 19.32
N GLY A 172 4.99 -8.59 17.98
CA GLY A 172 5.61 -7.57 17.16
C GLY A 172 7.11 -7.77 16.96
N TRP A 173 7.64 -7.08 15.97
CA TRP A 173 9.05 -7.05 15.60
C TRP A 173 9.61 -5.63 15.77
N ALA A 174 10.78 -5.51 16.37
CA ALA A 174 11.51 -4.25 16.50
C ALA A 174 12.82 -4.36 15.71
N PRO A 175 12.81 -4.07 14.40
CA PRO A 175 14.00 -4.25 13.56
C PRO A 175 15.08 -3.21 13.86
N THR A 176 16.34 -3.60 13.65
CA THR A 176 17.38 -2.58 13.40
C THR A 176 17.23 -2.02 11.99
N ASP A 177 17.85 -0.88 11.70
CA ASP A 177 17.86 -0.29 10.36
C ASP A 177 18.37 -1.28 9.30
N ASP A 178 19.43 -2.04 9.63
CA ASP A 178 20.02 -3.03 8.74
C ASP A 178 19.09 -4.24 8.52
N ASP A 179 18.38 -4.69 9.56
CA ASP A 179 17.40 -5.77 9.44
C ASP A 179 16.25 -5.35 8.52
N LEU A 180 15.73 -4.14 8.72
CA LEU A 180 14.66 -3.58 7.90
C LEU A 180 15.13 -3.42 6.45
N ASP A 181 16.30 -2.83 6.21
CA ASP A 181 16.84 -2.64 4.87
C ASP A 181 17.16 -3.96 4.17
N SER A 182 17.63 -4.97 4.90
CA SER A 182 17.86 -6.31 4.37
C SER A 182 16.54 -6.94 3.94
N MET A 183 15.54 -6.93 4.81
CA MET A 183 14.26 -7.59 4.54
C MET A 183 13.46 -6.86 3.46
N MET A 184 13.42 -5.52 3.47
CA MET A 184 12.75 -4.70 2.45
C MET A 184 13.39 -4.80 1.06
N ARG A 185 14.65 -5.22 0.94
CA ARG A 185 15.26 -5.54 -0.37
C ARG A 185 14.63 -6.76 -1.00
N TYR A 186 14.24 -7.73 -0.19
CA TYR A 186 13.64 -8.96 -0.66
C TYR A 186 12.13 -8.78 -0.79
N GLN A 187 11.38 -8.74 0.31
CA GLN A 187 9.91 -8.69 0.31
C GLN A 187 9.37 -8.14 1.65
N PRO A 188 8.23 -7.42 1.69
CA PRO A 188 7.39 -6.94 0.57
C PRO A 188 7.85 -5.59 0.01
N GLY A 189 8.99 -5.07 0.48
CA GLY A 189 9.46 -3.73 0.15
C GLY A 189 8.72 -2.60 0.86
N TYR A 190 9.28 -1.40 0.79
CA TYR A 190 8.75 -0.25 1.53
C TYR A 190 7.35 0.18 1.09
N ALA A 191 7.02 0.10 -0.21
CA ALA A 191 5.67 0.41 -0.70
C ALA A 191 4.66 -0.66 -0.25
N GLY A 192 5.04 -1.94 -0.28
CA GLY A 192 4.25 -3.04 0.28
C GLY A 192 4.00 -2.88 1.78
N LEU A 193 5.05 -2.61 2.57
CA LEU A 193 4.94 -2.36 4.01
C LEU A 193 4.01 -1.17 4.32
N ALA A 194 4.14 -0.08 3.55
CA ALA A 194 3.26 1.06 3.68
C ALA A 194 1.80 0.71 3.35
N LEU A 195 1.54 -0.10 2.31
CA LEU A 195 0.19 -0.58 2.00
C LEU A 195 -0.37 -1.44 3.14
N MET A 196 0.41 -2.36 3.70
CA MET A 196 -0.02 -3.15 4.87
C MET A 196 -0.49 -2.25 6.01
N TRP A 197 0.25 -1.17 6.26
CA TRP A 197 -0.11 -0.19 7.28
C TRP A 197 -1.39 0.59 6.92
N LEU A 198 -1.51 1.06 5.68
CA LEU A 198 -2.70 1.77 5.21
C LEU A 198 -3.97 0.89 5.27
N PHE A 199 -3.86 -0.40 4.99
CA PHE A 199 -4.95 -1.37 5.13
C PHE A 199 -5.24 -1.75 6.61
N GLY A 200 -4.41 -1.35 7.57
CA GLY A 200 -4.55 -1.75 8.98
C GLY A 200 -4.23 -3.23 9.22
N LEU A 201 -3.38 -3.81 8.38
CA LEU A 201 -2.89 -5.19 8.51
C LEU A 201 -1.69 -5.28 9.45
N VAL A 202 -0.97 -4.17 9.60
CA VAL A 202 0.10 -3.96 10.59
C VAL A 202 -0.03 -2.55 11.15
N ASP A 203 0.36 -2.39 12.41
CA ASP A 203 0.62 -1.11 13.05
C ASP A 203 2.12 -0.85 13.01
N LEU A 204 2.50 0.40 12.74
CA LEU A 204 3.89 0.85 12.66
C LEU A 204 4.17 1.94 13.69
N GLU A 205 5.20 1.74 14.49
CA GLU A 205 5.89 2.85 15.17
C GLU A 205 7.06 3.26 14.27
N HIS A 206 7.18 4.54 13.94
CA HIS A 206 8.18 5.01 12.98
C HIS A 206 8.76 6.37 13.38
N ARG A 207 10.01 6.63 12.98
CA ARG A 207 10.73 7.89 13.24
C ARG A 207 10.66 8.91 12.10
N GLY A 208 9.83 8.65 11.09
CA GLY A 208 9.71 9.52 9.91
C GLY A 208 10.92 9.38 8.98
N THR A 209 11.22 10.41 8.21
CA THR A 209 12.38 10.46 7.31
C THR A 209 13.16 11.77 7.55
N ALA A 210 13.93 11.81 8.65
CA ALA A 210 14.82 12.93 8.96
C ALA A 210 15.82 13.20 7.80
N ALA A 211 16.45 14.38 7.78
CA ALA A 211 17.28 14.86 6.67
C ALA A 211 18.12 13.82 5.93
N GLY A 212 17.64 13.40 4.76
CA GLY A 212 18.34 12.46 3.89
C GLY A 212 18.30 10.98 4.30
N GLU A 213 17.65 10.63 5.42
CA GLU A 213 17.59 9.27 5.93
C GLU A 213 16.37 8.50 5.38
N PRO A 214 16.54 7.23 4.96
CA PRO A 214 15.42 6.37 4.52
C PRO A 214 14.36 6.21 5.61
N TRP A 215 13.15 5.79 5.24
CA TRP A 215 12.05 5.60 6.19
C TRP A 215 12.43 4.58 7.27
N ARG A 216 12.42 5.02 8.53
CA ARG A 216 12.79 4.20 9.68
C ARG A 216 11.57 3.77 10.47
N VAL A 217 11.50 2.46 10.73
CA VAL A 217 10.42 1.80 11.46
C VAL A 217 11.02 1.16 12.71
N ASP A 218 10.49 1.53 13.86
CA ASP A 218 10.96 1.08 15.17
C ASP A 218 10.25 -0.19 15.62
N ARG A 219 8.99 -0.32 15.21
CA ARG A 219 8.16 -1.46 15.58
C ARG A 219 7.14 -1.76 14.49
N ILE A 220 6.97 -3.04 14.21
CA ILE A 220 5.96 -3.60 13.31
C ILE A 220 5.14 -4.60 14.11
N GLU A 221 3.84 -4.40 14.23
CA GLU A 221 2.98 -5.29 14.98
C GLU A 221 1.67 -5.58 14.24
N PRO A 222 1.29 -6.85 14.03
CA PRO A 222 -0.01 -7.16 13.46
C PRO A 222 -1.12 -6.91 14.51
N PRO A 223 -2.08 -6.00 14.27
CA PRO A 223 -3.22 -5.80 15.16
C PRO A 223 -4.16 -7.01 15.11
N ALA A 224 -5.15 -7.07 16.00
CA ALA A 224 -6.08 -8.20 16.08
C ALA A 224 -6.80 -8.48 14.73
N PHE A 225 -7.15 -7.43 13.99
CA PHE A 225 -7.73 -7.55 12.65
C PHE A 225 -6.73 -8.15 11.65
N GLY A 226 -5.52 -7.58 11.55
CA GLY A 226 -4.46 -8.10 10.67
C GLY A 226 -4.07 -9.54 10.98
N LYS A 227 -3.91 -9.87 12.27
CA LYS A 227 -3.70 -11.26 12.75
C LYS A 227 -4.81 -12.17 12.30
N THR A 228 -6.06 -11.76 12.47
CA THR A 228 -7.20 -12.61 12.11
C THR A 228 -7.33 -12.81 10.60
N LEU A 229 -6.99 -11.80 9.80
CA LEU A 229 -7.10 -11.86 8.36
C LEU A 229 -5.93 -12.64 7.71
N LEU A 230 -4.72 -12.58 8.30
CA LEU A 230 -3.48 -12.99 7.62
C LEU A 230 -2.62 -13.99 8.41
N CYS A 231 -2.69 -14.01 9.74
CA CYS A 231 -1.96 -14.97 10.56
C CYS A 231 -2.88 -16.17 10.87
N ARG A 232 -2.43 -17.37 10.52
CA ARG A 232 -2.96 -18.62 11.05
C ARG A 232 -2.04 -19.13 12.14
#